data_AF-A0A2E1XE35-F1
#
_entry.id   AF-A0A2E1XE35-F1
#
_cell.length_a   1.000
_cell.length_b   1.000
_cell.length_c   1.000
_cell.angle_alpha   90.00
_cell.angle_beta   90.00
_cell.angle_gamma   90.00
#
_symmetry.space_group_name_H-M   'P 1'
#
loop_
_entity.id
_entity.type
_entity.pdbx_description
1 polymer ?
#
loop_
_entity_poly.entity_id
_entity_poly.type
_entity_poly.pdbx_seq_one_letter_code
_entity_poly.pdbx_strand_id
1 'polypeptide(L)'
;MSERIKKAKRRYTIEMFAAMMLYLVVLFVALTVAKSVEPGLLLVVLALAPLVPLIIAGFSFFRFYRHMDEMQKRVTADAAALTLVIGFLAATMLGFLKRFGVLDLEDDIMLFGPFLIIVWGLVRFMIGGRDC
;
A
#
# COMPACT_ATOMS: atom_id res chain seq x y z
N MET A 1 -15.60 -23.80 -2.34
CA MET A 1 -14.41 -23.20 -1.66
C MET A 1 -14.16 -23.93 -0.35
N SER A 2 -13.02 -24.63 -0.22
CA SER A 2 -12.65 -25.42 0.97
C SER A 2 -12.64 -24.58 2.26
N GLU A 3 -13.04 -25.18 3.40
CA GLU A 3 -13.07 -24.52 4.72
C GLU A 3 -11.72 -23.88 5.11
N ARG A 4 -10.60 -24.47 4.66
CA ARG A 4 -9.26 -23.89 4.87
C ARG A 4 -9.09 -22.52 4.20
N ILE A 5 -9.62 -22.35 2.99
CA ILE A 5 -9.52 -21.12 2.20
C ILE A 5 -10.38 -20.02 2.84
N LYS A 6 -11.60 -20.36 3.31
CA LYS A 6 -12.47 -19.41 4.03
C LYS A 6 -11.81 -18.90 5.31
N LYS A 7 -11.21 -19.80 6.09
CA LYS A 7 -10.50 -19.44 7.32
C LYS A 7 -9.27 -18.57 7.03
N ALA A 8 -8.51 -18.89 5.99
CA ALA A 8 -7.38 -18.07 5.54
C ALA A 8 -7.82 -16.67 5.08
N LYS A 9 -8.91 -16.57 4.31
CA LYS A 9 -9.50 -15.29 3.87
C LYS A 9 -9.98 -14.46 5.05
N ARG A 10 -10.75 -15.04 5.98
CA ARG A 10 -11.23 -14.33 7.17
C ARG A 10 -10.06 -13.84 8.04
N ARG A 11 -9.06 -14.67 8.26
CA ARG A 11 -7.85 -14.30 9.00
C ARG A 11 -7.10 -13.17 8.30
N TYR A 12 -6.93 -13.25 6.98
CA TYR A 12 -6.35 -12.19 6.18
C TYR A 12 -7.14 -10.88 6.34
N THR A 13 -8.46 -10.90 6.16
CA THR A 13 -9.30 -9.70 6.29
C THR A 13 -9.16 -9.04 7.66
N ILE A 14 -9.17 -9.83 8.74
CA ILE A 14 -9.01 -9.31 10.11
C ILE A 14 -7.60 -8.74 10.31
N GLU A 15 -6.56 -9.46 9.90
CA GLU A 15 -5.17 -8.99 10.04
C GLU A 15 -4.91 -7.72 9.21
N MET A 16 -5.44 -7.65 7.98
CA MET A 16 -5.31 -6.47 7.13
C MET A 16 -6.05 -5.28 7.74
N PHE A 17 -7.29 -5.48 8.20
CA PHE A 17 -8.07 -4.42 8.82
C PHE A 17 -7.40 -3.92 10.10
N ALA A 18 -6.91 -4.83 10.95
CA ALA A 18 -6.17 -4.48 12.15
C ALA A 18 -4.88 -3.72 11.83
N ALA A 19 -4.12 -4.13 10.80
CA ALA A 19 -2.92 -3.43 10.37
C ALA A 19 -3.22 -2.02 9.82
N MET A 20 -4.32 -1.83 9.11
CA MET A 20 -4.73 -0.51 8.63
C MET A 20 -5.21 0.40 9.77
N MET A 21 -5.95 -0.14 10.73
CA MET A 21 -6.32 0.63 11.93
C MET A 21 -5.07 1.05 12.71
N LEU A 22 -4.10 0.14 12.86
CA LEU A 22 -2.83 0.45 13.49
C LEU A 22 -2.03 1.50 12.71
N TYR A 23 -2.00 1.40 11.37
CA TYR A 23 -1.39 2.41 10.50
C TYR A 23 -1.98 3.79 10.76
N LEU A 24 -3.32 3.92 10.76
CA LEU A 24 -4.00 5.20 10.98
C LEU A 24 -3.68 5.79 12.35
N VAL A 25 -3.70 4.96 13.41
CA VAL A 25 -3.38 5.41 14.77
C VAL A 25 -1.93 5.88 14.83
N VAL A 26 -0.98 5.08 14.34
CA VAL A 26 0.45 5.42 14.36
C VAL A 26 0.74 6.66 13.54
N LEU A 27 0.13 6.79 12.36
CA LEU A 27 0.26 7.98 11.50
C LEU A 27 -0.24 9.23 12.21
N PHE A 28 -1.45 9.18 12.80
CA PHE A 28 -2.02 10.34 13.48
C PHE A 28 -1.19 10.76 14.70
N VAL A 29 -0.73 9.79 15.49
CA VAL A 29 0.19 10.04 16.61
C VAL A 29 1.52 10.62 16.11
N ALA A 30 2.11 10.07 15.05
CA ALA A 30 3.36 10.57 14.49
C ALA A 30 3.23 12.01 14.02
N LEU A 31 2.17 12.35 13.27
CA LEU A 31 1.93 13.69 12.75
C LEU A 31 1.61 14.71 13.84
N THR A 32 0.95 14.30 14.92
CA THR A 32 0.63 15.21 16.05
C THR A 32 1.85 15.47 16.92
N VAL A 33 2.60 14.43 17.26
CA VAL A 33 3.80 14.52 18.10
C VAL A 33 4.97 15.17 17.36
N ALA A 34 5.11 14.95 16.05
CA ALA A 34 6.19 15.56 15.26
C ALA A 34 6.17 17.08 15.27
N LYS A 35 5.01 17.72 15.52
CA LYS A 35 4.87 19.19 15.60
C LYS A 35 5.54 19.79 16.84
N SER A 36 5.75 19.00 17.89
CA SER A 36 6.30 19.46 19.17
C SER A 36 7.69 18.88 19.47
N VAL A 37 8.26 18.11 18.54
CA VAL A 37 9.55 17.45 18.70
C VAL A 37 10.62 18.18 17.88
N GLU A 38 11.74 18.52 18.51
CA GLU A 38 12.87 19.11 17.83
C GLU A 38 13.50 18.14 16.80
N PRO A 39 14.12 18.66 15.73
CA PRO A 39 14.84 17.83 14.77
C PRO A 39 15.89 16.94 15.44
N GLY A 40 15.77 15.63 15.27
CA GLY A 40 16.67 14.66 15.89
C GLY A 40 16.23 13.23 15.68
N LEU A 41 16.88 12.29 16.38
CA LEU A 41 16.60 10.84 16.26
C LEU A 41 15.13 10.50 16.54
N LEU A 42 14.48 11.20 17.47
CA LEU A 42 13.08 10.96 17.80
C LEU A 42 12.15 11.28 16.62
N LEU A 43 12.41 12.36 15.90
CA LEU A 43 11.64 12.75 14.72
C LEU A 43 11.79 11.72 13.58
N VAL A 44 12.99 11.16 13.41
CA VAL A 44 13.25 10.09 12.43
C VAL A 44 12.45 8.83 12.79
N VAL A 45 12.44 8.43 14.07
CA VAL A 45 11.66 7.28 14.54
C VAL A 45 10.16 7.51 14.30
N LEU A 46 9.65 8.71 14.61
CA LEU A 46 8.25 9.06 14.37
C LEU A 46 7.91 9.04 12.87
N ALA A 47 8.79 9.55 12.00
CA ALA A 47 8.59 9.57 10.56
C ALA A 47 8.54 8.16 9.94
N LEU A 48 9.32 7.21 10.49
CA LEU A 48 9.37 5.84 10.01
C LEU A 48 8.35 4.90 10.68
N ALA A 49 7.80 5.28 11.84
CA ALA A 49 6.85 4.44 12.60
C ALA A 49 5.66 3.94 11.76
N PRO A 50 5.03 4.74 10.87
CA PRO A 50 3.91 4.28 10.04
C PRO A 50 4.28 3.16 9.06
N LEU A 51 5.57 2.94 8.77
CA LEU A 51 6.01 1.84 7.92
C LEU A 51 5.83 0.48 8.59
N VAL A 52 5.90 0.40 9.92
CA VAL A 52 5.79 -0.88 10.65
C VAL A 52 4.42 -1.53 10.42
N PRO A 53 3.28 -0.83 10.58
CA PRO A 53 1.97 -1.38 10.23
C PRO A 53 1.84 -1.78 8.76
N LEU A 54 2.43 -1.02 7.83
CA LEU A 54 2.40 -1.34 6.39
C LEU A 54 3.18 -2.62 6.08
N ILE A 55 4.33 -2.83 6.73
CA ILE A 55 5.12 -4.06 6.62
C ILE A 55 4.31 -5.27 7.13
N ILE A 56 3.64 -5.11 8.28
CA ILE A 56 2.75 -6.16 8.83
C ILE A 56 1.64 -6.50 7.81
N ALA A 57 0.97 -5.49 7.25
CA ALA A 57 -0.04 -5.67 6.21
C ALA A 57 0.52 -6.39 4.99
N GLY A 58 1.73 -6.03 4.54
CA GLY A 58 2.44 -6.68 3.44
C GLY A 58 2.72 -8.16 3.71
N PHE A 59 3.19 -8.51 4.91
CA PHE A 59 3.39 -9.91 5.30
C PHE A 59 2.08 -10.70 5.35
N SER A 60 1.01 -10.11 5.89
CA SER A 60 -0.33 -10.73 5.88
C SER A 60 -0.84 -10.96 4.47
N PHE A 61 -0.66 -9.99 3.56
CA PHE A 61 -0.97 -10.14 2.15
C PHE A 61 -0.14 -11.24 1.49
N PHE A 62 1.18 -11.25 1.68
CA PHE A 62 2.04 -12.27 1.06
C PHE A 62 1.69 -13.67 1.55
N ARG A 63 1.38 -13.82 2.84
CA ARG A 63 0.89 -15.08 3.40
C ARG A 63 -0.43 -15.50 2.74
N PHE A 64 -1.37 -14.58 2.54
CA PHE A 64 -2.63 -14.87 1.85
C PHE A 64 -2.41 -15.22 0.37
N TYR A 65 -1.55 -14.47 -0.33
CA TYR A 65 -1.17 -14.69 -1.71
C TYR A 65 -0.66 -16.12 -1.95
N ARG A 66 0.19 -16.66 -1.07
CA ARG A 66 0.68 -18.05 -1.20
C ARG A 66 -0.41 -19.11 -1.14
N HIS A 67 -1.56 -18.82 -0.52
CA HIS A 67 -2.70 -19.73 -0.39
C HIS A 67 -3.77 -19.56 -1.47
N MET A 68 -3.62 -18.58 -2.37
CA MET A 68 -4.50 -18.42 -3.52
C MET A 68 -4.33 -19.57 -4.52
N ASP A 69 -5.38 -19.86 -5.29
CA ASP A 69 -5.29 -20.74 -6.45
C ASP A 69 -4.44 -20.11 -7.57
N GLU A 70 -4.11 -20.90 -8.60
CA GLU A 70 -3.22 -20.45 -9.68
C GLU A 70 -3.81 -19.29 -10.49
N MET A 71 -5.13 -19.31 -10.73
CA MET A 71 -5.82 -18.27 -11.48
C MET A 71 -5.79 -16.93 -10.73
N GLN A 72 -6.17 -16.95 -9.44
CA GLN A 72 -6.13 -15.79 -8.55
C GLN A 72 -4.72 -15.23 -8.40
N LYS A 73 -3.71 -16.09 -8.23
CA LYS A 73 -2.30 -15.66 -8.17
C LYS A 73 -1.86 -14.98 -9.45
N ARG A 74 -2.23 -15.52 -10.61
CA ARG A 74 -1.90 -14.98 -11.91
C ARG A 74 -2.55 -13.60 -12.11
N VAL A 75 -3.86 -13.48 -11.91
CA VAL A 75 -4.57 -12.19 -12.03
C VAL A 75 -3.99 -11.15 -11.07
N THR A 76 -3.68 -11.53 -9.83
CA THR A 76 -3.04 -10.64 -8.87
C THR A 76 -1.63 -10.21 -9.30
N ALA A 77 -0.83 -11.12 -9.86
CA ALA A 77 0.53 -10.82 -10.34
C ALA A 77 0.51 -9.95 -11.59
N ASP A 78 -0.34 -10.26 -12.57
CA ASP A 78 -0.51 -9.49 -13.80
C ASP A 78 -0.97 -8.06 -13.47
N ALA A 79 -1.90 -7.92 -12.53
CA ALA A 79 -2.33 -6.61 -12.05
C ALA A 79 -1.20 -5.85 -11.34
N ALA A 80 -0.36 -6.53 -10.56
CA ALA A 80 0.79 -5.92 -9.89
C ALA A 80 1.85 -5.47 -10.90
N ALA A 81 2.13 -6.27 -11.93
CA ALA A 81 3.07 -5.92 -12.99
C ALA A 81 2.62 -4.66 -13.76
N LEU A 82 1.34 -4.60 -14.17
CA LEU A 82 0.82 -3.41 -14.86
C LEU A 82 0.80 -2.18 -13.93
N THR A 83 0.42 -2.35 -12.67
CA THR A 83 0.48 -1.25 -11.68
C THR A 83 1.89 -0.73 -11.50
N LEU A 84 2.90 -1.60 -11.48
CA LEU A 84 4.29 -1.21 -11.39
C LEU A 84 4.70 -0.34 -12.58
N VAL A 85 4.31 -0.71 -13.80
CA VAL A 85 4.55 0.10 -15.01
C VAL A 85 3.86 1.46 -14.91
N ILE A 86 2.58 1.49 -14.55
CA ILE A 86 1.81 2.73 -14.38
C ILE A 86 2.46 3.62 -13.30
N GLY A 87 2.84 3.05 -12.17
CA GLY A 87 3.49 3.74 -11.08
C GLY A 87 4.84 4.31 -11.49
N PHE A 88 5.68 3.54 -12.17
CA PHE A 88 6.96 4.02 -12.67
C PHE A 88 6.80 5.21 -13.63
N LEU A 89 5.87 5.11 -14.57
CA LEU A 89 5.58 6.19 -15.52
C LEU A 89 5.02 7.43 -14.80
N ALA A 90 4.09 7.26 -13.86
CA ALA A 90 3.51 8.35 -13.09
C ALA A 90 4.56 9.06 -12.22
N ALA A 91 5.40 8.32 -11.50
CA ALA A 91 6.48 8.88 -10.69
C ALA A 91 7.49 9.65 -11.55
N THR A 92 7.86 9.10 -12.71
CA THR A 92 8.78 9.76 -13.65
C THR A 92 8.16 11.03 -14.22
N MET A 93 6.89 10.98 -14.61
CA MET A 93 6.15 12.14 -15.10
C MET A 93 6.09 13.25 -14.04
N LEU A 94 5.68 12.93 -12.81
CA LEU A 94 5.63 13.89 -11.69
C LEU A 94 7.03 14.46 -11.39
N GLY A 95 8.06 13.63 -11.45
CA GLY A 95 9.46 14.07 -11.32
C GLY A 95 9.88 15.08 -12.38
N PHE A 96 9.51 14.86 -13.65
CA PHE A 96 9.77 15.82 -14.72
C PHE A 96 8.99 17.11 -14.52
N LEU A 97 7.68 17.05 -14.24
CA LEU A 97 6.86 18.24 -14.03
C LEU A 97 7.40 19.11 -12.88
N LYS A 98 7.85 18.47 -11.80
CA LYS A 98 8.54 19.17 -10.70
C LYS A 98 9.87 19.78 -11.16
N ARG A 99 10.68 19.03 -11.90
CA ARG A 99 12.00 19.49 -12.37
C ARG A 99 11.92 20.69 -13.32
N PHE A 100 10.87 20.76 -14.15
CA PHE A 100 10.62 21.87 -15.07
C PHE A 100 9.88 23.05 -14.42
N GLY A 101 9.58 22.99 -13.11
CA GLY A 101 8.88 24.06 -12.40
C GLY A 101 7.40 24.19 -12.80
N VAL A 102 6.80 23.13 -13.35
CA VAL A 102 5.39 23.11 -13.75
C VAL A 102 4.48 22.77 -12.56
N LEU A 103 4.96 21.97 -11.61
CA LEU A 103 4.24 21.57 -10.39
C LEU A 103 5.13 21.68 -9.15
N ASP A 104 4.69 22.42 -8.14
CA ASP A 104 5.28 22.37 -6.80
C ASP A 104 4.60 21.30 -5.95
N LEU A 105 5.25 20.15 -5.88
CA LEU A 105 4.86 19.03 -5.02
C LEU A 105 5.66 19.16 -3.70
N GLU A 106 5.22 20.04 -2.80
CA GLU A 106 5.86 20.22 -1.48
C GLU A 106 5.49 19.09 -0.50
N ASP A 107 4.25 18.57 -0.52
CA ASP A 107 3.77 17.52 0.41
C ASP A 107 3.05 16.31 -0.27
N ASP A 108 2.91 16.31 -1.60
CA ASP A 108 1.95 15.43 -2.31
C ASP A 108 2.41 13.98 -2.54
N ILE A 109 3.67 13.65 -2.29
CA ILE A 109 4.19 12.30 -2.58
C ILE A 109 3.63 11.23 -1.62
N MET A 110 3.16 11.62 -0.43
CA MET A 110 2.59 10.66 0.53
C MET A 110 1.36 9.92 -0.04
N LEU A 111 0.57 10.59 -0.90
CA LEU A 111 -0.61 10.01 -1.54
C LEU A 111 -0.28 9.04 -2.68
N PHE A 112 0.98 8.99 -3.11
CA PHE A 112 1.41 8.10 -4.19
C PHE A 112 1.25 6.62 -3.83
N GLY A 113 1.51 6.24 -2.57
CA GLY A 113 1.30 4.87 -2.09
C GLY A 113 -0.18 4.44 -2.20
N PRO A 114 -1.13 5.18 -1.59
CA PRO A 114 -2.57 4.95 -1.77
C PRO A 114 -3.01 4.92 -3.23
N PHE A 115 -2.48 5.82 -4.07
CA PHE A 115 -2.74 5.84 -5.51
C PHE A 115 -2.40 4.49 -6.17
N LEU A 116 -1.23 3.92 -5.89
CA LEU A 116 -0.84 2.62 -6.45
C LEU A 116 -1.76 1.48 -5.99
N ILE A 117 -2.22 1.50 -4.74
CA ILE A 117 -3.15 0.48 -4.22
C ILE A 117 -4.51 0.57 -4.93
N ILE A 118 -5.00 1.79 -5.18
CA ILE A 118 -6.25 2.02 -5.92
C ILE A 118 -6.09 1.55 -7.37
N VAL A 119 -5.01 1.94 -8.05
CA VAL A 119 -4.70 1.49 -9.41
C VAL A 119 -4.62 -0.02 -9.48
N TRP A 120 -3.91 -0.68 -8.55
CA TRP A 120 -3.84 -2.13 -8.50
C TRP A 120 -5.21 -2.78 -8.32
N GLY A 121 -6.06 -2.24 -7.44
CA GLY A 121 -7.43 -2.73 -7.26
C GLY A 121 -8.27 -2.62 -8.53
N LEU A 122 -8.18 -1.49 -9.24
CA LEU A 122 -8.86 -1.24 -10.51
C LEU A 122 -8.36 -2.16 -11.62
N VAL A 123 -7.05 -2.26 -11.80
CA VAL A 123 -6.43 -3.14 -12.78
C VAL A 123 -6.82 -4.60 -12.53
N ARG A 124 -6.75 -5.04 -11.26
CA ARG A 124 -7.16 -6.39 -10.87
C ARG A 124 -8.62 -6.65 -11.21
N PHE A 125 -9.50 -5.66 -10.99
CA PHE A 125 -10.92 -5.76 -11.36
C PHE A 125 -11.12 -5.87 -12.88
N MET A 126 -10.35 -5.13 -13.68
CA MET A 126 -10.44 -5.14 -15.14
C MET A 126 -9.91 -6.42 -15.79
N ILE A 127 -8.81 -7.00 -15.30
CA ILE A 127 -8.13 -8.13 -15.96
C ILE A 127 -8.84 -9.49 -15.71
N GLY A 128 -9.78 -9.56 -14.78
CA GLY A 128 -10.50 -10.82 -14.48
C GLY A 128 -10.69 -11.11 -13.00
N GLY A 129 -10.40 -10.16 -12.11
CA GLY A 129 -10.69 -10.28 -10.68
C GLY A 129 -12.18 -10.34 -10.36
N ARG A 130 -13.07 -10.12 -11.35
CA ARG A 130 -14.52 -10.34 -11.24
C ARG A 130 -14.91 -11.81 -11.26
N ASP A 131 -14.11 -12.64 -11.93
CA ASP A 131 -14.42 -14.04 -12.22
C ASP A 131 -13.71 -15.01 -11.25
N CYS A 132 -12.95 -14.45 -10.28
CA CYS A 132 -12.12 -15.16 -9.29
C CYS A 132 -12.58 -14.92 -7.85
#